data_AF-A0AAV2RRJ4-F1
#
_entry.id   AF-A0AAV2RRJ4-F1
#
_cell.length_a   1.000
_cell.length_b   1.000
_cell.length_c   1.000
_cell.angle_alpha   90.00
_cell.angle_beta   90.00
_cell.angle_gamma   90.00
#
_symmetry.space_group_name_H-M   'P 1'
#
loop_
_entity.id
_entity.type
_entity.pdbx_description
1 polymer ?
#
loop_
_entity_poly.entity_id
_entity_poly.type
_entity_poly.pdbx_seq_one_letter_code
_entity_poly.pdbx_strand_id
1 'polypeptide(L)'
;MSPGSGSGSGSGSGSGSGSGSGSDGRFLMADIRHHNFDAIRFASYRTAAKLRFVQKKTNMHLVDIWNIIEAFRENGLNTLEPHTEVKVSRLETLISTLYHSLNKRLPVGHHIVIDSSTSILLNWLLSAYDNVDEGKLRVFSVKVALATLCNSKPLDKLRYVFSQISDSNGHLSLDRFSEYLKEVLALPAAVYESPSFSYNEELVKHIFDGVSHTFFNEYF
;
A
#
# COMPACT_ATOMS: atom_id res chain seq x y z
N MET A 1 -60.57 -26.57 31.53
CA MET A 1 -60.71 -27.47 30.35
C MET A 1 -59.97 -26.82 29.21
N SER A 2 -59.01 -27.58 28.70
CA SER A 2 -57.99 -27.42 27.64
C SER A 2 -57.94 -26.18 26.74
N PRO A 3 -56.73 -25.63 26.52
CA PRO A 3 -56.30 -25.07 25.24
C PRO A 3 -55.50 -26.10 24.42
N GLY A 4 -55.66 -26.08 23.10
CA GLY A 4 -54.82 -26.74 22.10
C GLY A 4 -55.21 -26.16 20.74
N SER A 5 -54.38 -25.98 19.73
CA SER A 5 -52.99 -26.34 19.44
C SER A 5 -52.65 -25.64 18.11
N GLY A 6 -51.41 -25.23 17.87
CA GLY A 6 -51.01 -24.75 16.53
C GLY A 6 -49.70 -23.99 16.49
N SER A 7 -48.59 -24.73 16.45
CA SER A 7 -47.20 -24.32 16.29
C SER A 7 -46.89 -23.71 14.91
N GLY A 8 -46.06 -22.66 14.90
CA GLY A 8 -45.41 -22.14 13.69
C GLY A 8 -44.12 -21.40 14.05
N SER A 9 -43.02 -22.14 14.12
CA SER A 9 -41.65 -21.68 14.32
C SER A 9 -41.12 -20.96 13.07
N GLY A 10 -40.74 -19.69 13.22
CA GLY A 10 -40.03 -18.91 12.21
C GLY A 10 -38.68 -18.43 12.75
N SER A 11 -37.67 -19.27 12.59
CA SER A 11 -36.25 -18.94 12.79
C SER A 11 -35.75 -18.03 11.67
N GLY A 12 -35.54 -16.76 11.97
CA GLY A 12 -34.80 -15.83 11.11
C GLY A 12 -33.31 -15.93 11.39
N SER A 13 -32.67 -16.91 10.78
CA SER A 13 -31.21 -17.05 10.67
C SER A 13 -30.62 -15.94 9.79
N GLY A 14 -29.40 -15.53 10.13
CA GLY A 14 -28.77 -14.32 9.65
C GLY A 14 -28.33 -14.34 8.18
N SER A 15 -27.93 -13.15 7.75
CA SER A 15 -27.01 -12.96 6.64
C SER A 15 -26.10 -11.79 7.00
N GLY A 16 -25.06 -12.09 7.78
CA GLY A 16 -23.88 -11.25 7.88
C GLY A 16 -23.22 -11.23 6.50
N SER A 17 -23.34 -10.11 5.81
CA SER A 17 -22.65 -9.83 4.56
C SER A 17 -21.18 -9.54 4.86
N GLY A 18 -20.41 -10.62 5.05
CA GLY A 18 -18.96 -10.61 5.15
C GLY A 18 -18.39 -11.59 4.13
N SER A 19 -18.34 -11.19 2.85
CA SER A 19 -17.69 -12.01 1.81
C SER A 19 -17.55 -11.18 0.52
N GLY A 20 -16.39 -10.54 0.37
CA GLY A 20 -16.01 -9.82 -0.85
C GLY A 20 -14.52 -9.45 -0.91
N SER A 21 -13.84 -9.29 0.23
CA SER A 21 -12.46 -8.79 0.26
C SER A 21 -11.46 -9.71 -0.50
N GLY A 22 -11.60 -11.03 -0.39
CA GLY A 22 -10.62 -11.94 -0.99
C GLY A 22 -10.69 -12.10 -2.52
N SER A 23 -11.75 -11.66 -3.20
CA SER A 23 -11.90 -11.89 -4.66
C SER A 23 -11.07 -10.90 -5.48
N ASP A 24 -11.09 -9.62 -5.09
CA ASP A 24 -10.63 -8.54 -5.97
C ASP A 24 -9.11 -8.47 -6.09
N GLY A 25 -8.38 -8.72 -5.00
CA GLY A 25 -6.92 -8.85 -5.03
C GLY A 25 -6.43 -10.05 -5.84
N ARG A 26 -7.15 -11.18 -5.78
CA ARG A 26 -6.86 -12.37 -6.59
C ARG A 26 -7.08 -12.12 -8.08
N PHE A 27 -8.11 -11.34 -8.43
CA PHE A 27 -8.34 -10.91 -9.80
C PHE A 27 -7.22 -9.99 -10.32
N LEU A 28 -6.73 -9.05 -9.52
CA LEU A 28 -5.61 -8.18 -9.92
C LEU A 28 -4.34 -8.98 -10.28
N MET A 29 -3.98 -9.96 -9.46
CA MET A 29 -2.81 -10.81 -9.73
C MET A 29 -3.02 -11.76 -10.90
N ALA A 30 -4.24 -12.28 -11.06
CA ALA A 30 -4.60 -13.04 -12.25
C ALA A 30 -4.43 -12.15 -13.50
N ASP A 31 -4.96 -10.93 -13.51
CA ASP A 31 -4.85 -9.99 -14.62
C ASP A 31 -3.39 -9.71 -14.99
N ILE A 32 -2.50 -9.46 -14.01
CA ILE A 32 -1.06 -9.23 -14.27
C ILE A 32 -0.45 -10.38 -15.06
N ARG A 33 -0.78 -11.63 -14.73
CA ARG A 33 -0.29 -12.82 -15.44
C ARG A 33 -0.81 -12.90 -16.87
N HIS A 34 -2.03 -12.45 -17.14
CA HIS A 34 -2.60 -12.45 -18.49
C HIS A 34 -1.93 -11.44 -19.44
N HIS A 35 -1.38 -10.34 -18.92
CA HIS A 35 -0.75 -9.29 -19.73
C HIS A 35 0.64 -9.64 -20.28
N ASN A 36 1.17 -10.85 -19.98
CA ASN A 36 2.45 -11.36 -20.47
C ASN A 36 3.64 -10.39 -20.29
N PHE A 37 3.69 -9.69 -19.16
CA PHE A 37 4.80 -8.79 -18.84
C PHE A 37 6.15 -9.53 -18.80
N ASP A 38 6.16 -10.85 -18.63
CA ASP A 38 7.36 -11.69 -18.60
C ASP A 38 8.13 -11.74 -19.93
N ALA A 39 7.51 -11.28 -21.03
CA ALA A 39 8.22 -11.02 -22.28
C ALA A 39 9.26 -9.88 -22.18
N ILE A 40 9.17 -9.01 -21.18
CA ILE A 40 10.13 -7.92 -20.96
C ILE A 40 11.42 -8.51 -20.37
N ARG A 41 12.51 -8.44 -21.15
CA ARG A 41 13.83 -9.00 -20.81
C ARG A 41 14.43 -8.42 -19.53
N PHE A 42 14.44 -7.09 -19.41
CA PHE A 42 15.08 -6.41 -18.28
C PHE A 42 14.17 -6.40 -17.06
N ALA A 43 14.65 -6.98 -15.96
CA ALA A 43 13.87 -7.12 -14.73
C ALA A 43 13.34 -5.78 -14.21
N SER A 44 14.14 -4.72 -14.21
CA SER A 44 13.71 -3.39 -13.75
C SER A 44 12.53 -2.85 -14.56
N TYR A 45 12.55 -3.00 -15.88
CA TYR A 45 11.45 -2.56 -16.75
C TYR A 45 10.21 -3.44 -16.60
N ARG A 46 10.41 -4.75 -16.41
CA ARG A 46 9.32 -5.71 -16.17
C ARG A 46 8.60 -5.41 -14.85
N THR A 47 9.34 -5.24 -13.77
CA THR A 47 8.82 -4.83 -12.46
C THR A 47 8.11 -3.49 -12.56
N ALA A 48 8.72 -2.50 -13.22
CA ALA A 48 8.08 -1.20 -13.43
C ALA A 48 6.77 -1.30 -14.23
N ALA A 49 6.71 -2.14 -15.27
CA ALA A 49 5.49 -2.37 -16.05
C ALA A 49 4.38 -3.04 -15.21
N LYS A 50 4.74 -4.06 -14.41
CA LYS A 50 3.80 -4.72 -13.49
C LYS A 50 3.29 -3.76 -12.41
N LEU A 51 4.16 -2.98 -11.79
CA LEU A 51 3.76 -1.95 -10.81
C LEU A 51 2.94 -0.83 -11.46
N ARG A 52 3.24 -0.44 -12.70
CA ARG A 52 2.43 0.51 -13.46
C ARG A 52 1.02 -0.01 -13.71
N PHE A 53 0.88 -1.31 -13.96
CA PHE A 53 -0.43 -1.95 -14.07
C PHE A 53 -1.21 -1.86 -12.75
N VAL A 54 -0.57 -2.17 -11.63
CA VAL A 54 -1.15 -2.00 -10.28
C VAL A 54 -1.61 -0.55 -10.07
N GLN A 55 -0.75 0.45 -10.31
CA GLN A 55 -1.10 1.86 -10.16
C GLN A 55 -2.34 2.27 -10.96
N LYS A 56 -2.53 1.69 -12.15
CA LYS A 56 -3.70 1.94 -12.99
C LYS A 56 -4.96 1.31 -12.39
N LYS A 57 -4.89 0.04 -12.02
CA LYS A 57 -6.02 -0.71 -11.44
C LYS A 57 -6.44 -0.17 -10.07
N THR A 58 -5.50 0.38 -9.30
CA THR A 58 -5.76 1.02 -8.00
C THR A 58 -5.96 2.53 -8.09
N ASN A 59 -6.03 3.14 -9.28
CA ASN A 59 -6.13 4.61 -9.42
C ASN A 59 -5.02 5.45 -8.76
N MET A 60 -3.96 4.83 -8.22
CA MET A 60 -2.83 5.54 -7.59
C MET A 60 -2.02 6.38 -8.59
N HIS A 61 -2.15 6.11 -9.88
CA HIS A 61 -1.62 6.96 -10.95
C HIS A 61 -2.27 8.36 -11.03
N LEU A 62 -3.39 8.60 -10.35
CA LEU A 62 -4.06 9.89 -10.25
C LEU A 62 -3.74 10.64 -8.95
N VAL A 63 -3.10 9.95 -8.00
CA VAL A 63 -2.86 10.44 -6.64
C VAL A 63 -1.45 11.00 -6.56
N ASP A 64 -1.26 12.22 -6.06
CA ASP A 64 0.07 12.78 -5.80
C ASP A 64 0.51 12.58 -4.34
N ILE A 65 1.77 12.87 -4.04
CA ILE A 65 2.37 12.69 -2.71
C ILE A 65 1.73 13.58 -1.64
N TRP A 66 1.24 14.78 -2.01
CA TRP A 66 0.53 15.66 -1.09
C TRP A 66 -0.80 15.05 -0.67
N ASN A 67 -1.46 14.32 -1.56
CA ASN A 67 -2.71 13.63 -1.24
C ASN A 67 -2.45 12.54 -0.20
N ILE A 68 -1.33 11.82 -0.33
CA ILE A 68 -0.90 10.82 0.65
C ILE A 68 -0.65 11.49 1.99
N ILE A 69 0.19 12.54 2.03
CA ILE A 69 0.52 13.26 3.26
C ILE A 69 -0.74 13.76 3.97
N GLU A 70 -1.65 14.37 3.21
CA GLU A 70 -2.90 14.91 3.76
C GLU A 70 -3.83 13.81 4.28
N ALA A 71 -4.00 12.71 3.54
CA ALA A 71 -4.82 11.58 4.00
C ALA A 71 -4.28 10.98 5.32
N PHE A 72 -2.96 10.85 5.46
CA PHE A 72 -2.36 10.40 6.73
C PHE A 72 -2.60 11.40 7.88
N ARG A 73 -2.59 12.70 7.59
CA ARG A 73 -2.84 13.77 8.56
C ARG A 73 -4.30 13.80 9.02
N GLU A 74 -5.24 13.78 8.09
CA GLU A 74 -6.69 13.78 8.37
C GLU A 74 -7.13 12.57 9.21
N ASN A 75 -6.44 11.43 9.05
CA ASN A 75 -6.73 10.19 9.78
C ASN A 75 -5.85 9.99 11.04
N GLY A 76 -5.02 10.97 11.40
CA GLY A 76 -4.14 10.94 12.58
C GLY A 76 -3.16 9.77 12.58
N LEU A 77 -2.74 9.30 11.40
CA LEU A 77 -1.73 8.24 11.23
C LEU A 77 -0.33 8.82 11.06
N ASN A 78 -0.20 10.12 10.78
CA ASN A 78 1.08 10.81 10.66
C ASN A 78 1.85 10.91 11.99
N THR A 79 1.14 10.89 13.13
CA THR A 79 1.71 11.00 14.48
C THR A 79 1.98 9.65 15.14
N LEU A 80 1.57 8.54 14.50
CA LEU A 80 1.80 7.20 15.04
C LEU A 80 3.23 6.75 14.80
N GLU A 81 3.75 5.98 15.75
CA GLU A 81 5.04 5.32 15.60
C GLU A 81 5.07 4.41 14.36
N PRO A 82 6.18 4.33 13.61
CA PRO A 82 6.29 3.55 12.37
C PRO A 82 5.85 2.09 12.51
N HIS A 83 6.10 1.49 13.67
CA HIS A 83 5.82 0.09 14.01
C HIS A 83 4.37 -0.17 14.45
N THR A 84 3.56 0.89 14.64
CA THR A 84 2.17 0.74 15.04
C THR A 84 1.40 -0.02 13.97
N GLU A 85 0.64 -1.04 14.37
CA GLU A 85 -0.20 -1.82 13.47
C GLU A 85 -1.59 -1.20 13.33
N VAL A 86 -2.11 -1.20 12.12
CA VAL A 86 -3.40 -0.60 11.74
C VAL A 86 -4.28 -1.68 11.13
N LYS A 87 -5.47 -1.89 11.72
CA LYS A 87 -6.45 -2.88 11.26
C LYS A 87 -7.08 -2.49 9.92
N VAL A 88 -7.58 -3.48 9.18
CA VAL A 88 -8.30 -3.33 7.91
C VAL A 88 -9.28 -2.15 7.89
N SER A 89 -10.16 -2.02 8.90
CA SER A 89 -11.16 -0.95 8.92
C SER A 89 -10.58 0.47 8.93
N ARG A 90 -9.45 0.67 9.62
CA ARG A 90 -8.77 1.98 9.65
C ARG A 90 -7.96 2.23 8.38
N LEU A 91 -7.44 1.17 7.74
CA LEU A 91 -6.83 1.25 6.41
C LEU A 91 -7.86 1.60 5.34
N GLU A 92 -9.03 0.97 5.39
CA GLU A 92 -10.16 1.26 4.50
C GLU A 92 -10.60 2.73 4.64
N THR A 93 -10.71 3.22 5.88
CA THR A 93 -11.02 4.63 6.15
C THR A 93 -9.97 5.57 5.57
N LEU A 94 -8.67 5.29 5.77
CA LEU A 94 -7.57 6.07 5.20
C LEU A 94 -7.67 6.16 3.67
N ILE A 95 -7.86 5.02 3.00
CA ILE A 95 -7.89 4.92 1.54
C ILE A 95 -9.15 5.59 0.98
N SER A 96 -10.31 5.38 1.62
CA SER A 96 -11.55 6.05 1.23
C SER A 96 -11.41 7.57 1.35
N THR A 97 -10.83 8.09 2.44
CA THR A 97 -10.57 9.54 2.60
C THR A 97 -9.66 10.07 1.49
N LEU A 98 -8.61 9.33 1.13
CA LEU A 98 -7.72 9.68 0.02
C LEU A 98 -8.49 9.83 -1.30
N TYR A 99 -9.34 8.86 -1.66
CA TYR A 99 -10.10 8.92 -2.91
C TYR A 99 -11.26 9.93 -2.89
N HIS A 100 -11.88 10.19 -1.74
CA HIS A 100 -12.82 11.30 -1.60
C HIS A 100 -12.13 12.65 -1.85
N SER A 101 -10.94 12.86 -1.29
CA SER A 101 -10.14 14.06 -1.51
C SER A 101 -9.70 14.21 -2.97
N LEU A 102 -9.40 13.09 -3.65
CA LEU A 102 -9.10 13.07 -5.08
C LEU A 102 -10.33 13.48 -5.92
N ASN A 103 -11.50 12.85 -5.69
CA ASN A 103 -12.72 13.14 -6.47
C ASN A 103 -13.16 14.60 -6.36
N LYS A 104 -12.94 15.26 -5.21
CA LYS A 104 -13.20 16.70 -5.06
C LYS A 104 -12.41 17.58 -6.04
N ARG A 105 -11.28 17.08 -6.56
CA ARG A 105 -10.37 17.83 -7.45
C ARG A 105 -10.47 17.38 -8.91
N LEU A 106 -11.00 16.19 -9.15
CA LEU A 106 -11.24 15.69 -10.51
C LEU A 106 -12.50 16.33 -11.10
N PRO A 107 -12.54 16.59 -12.43
CA PRO A 107 -13.79 16.92 -13.11
C PRO A 107 -14.83 15.81 -12.92
N VAL A 108 -16.11 16.16 -12.84
CA VAL A 108 -17.22 15.22 -12.55
C VAL A 108 -17.21 13.99 -13.47
N GLY A 109 -16.92 14.17 -14.76
CA GLY A 109 -16.85 13.07 -15.73
C GLY A 109 -15.65 12.11 -15.56
N HIS A 110 -14.72 12.41 -14.65
CA HIS A 110 -13.52 11.61 -14.35
C HIS A 110 -13.51 11.06 -12.93
N HIS A 111 -14.63 11.16 -12.20
CA HIS A 111 -14.72 10.62 -10.84
C HIS A 111 -14.51 9.12 -10.85
N ILE A 112 -13.72 8.65 -9.87
CA ILE A 112 -13.51 7.22 -9.63
C ILE A 112 -14.59 6.68 -8.70
N VAL A 113 -14.92 5.39 -8.84
CA VAL A 113 -15.81 4.68 -7.91
C VAL A 113 -15.04 4.37 -6.64
N ILE A 114 -15.35 5.08 -5.56
CA ILE A 114 -14.54 5.08 -4.34
C ILE A 114 -14.52 3.69 -3.68
N ASP A 115 -15.68 3.09 -3.39
CA ASP A 115 -15.76 1.81 -2.67
C ASP A 115 -14.99 0.68 -3.37
N SER A 116 -15.14 0.61 -4.70
CA SER A 116 -14.40 -0.36 -5.53
C SER A 116 -12.89 -0.05 -5.55
N SER A 117 -12.50 1.22 -5.72
CA SER A 117 -11.09 1.62 -5.73
C SER A 117 -10.42 1.35 -4.38
N THR A 118 -11.11 1.64 -3.28
CA THR A 118 -10.68 1.36 -1.92
C THR A 118 -10.45 -0.13 -1.72
N SER A 119 -11.42 -0.95 -2.10
CA SER A 119 -11.33 -2.41 -1.98
C SER A 119 -10.15 -2.97 -2.76
N ILE A 120 -9.95 -2.55 -4.03
CA ILE A 120 -8.85 -3.05 -4.87
C ILE A 120 -7.49 -2.67 -4.27
N LEU A 121 -7.31 -1.41 -3.84
CA LEU A 121 -6.05 -0.97 -3.24
C LEU A 121 -5.77 -1.66 -1.90
N LEU A 122 -6.79 -1.77 -1.03
CA LEU A 122 -6.66 -2.41 0.28
C LEU A 122 -6.24 -3.87 0.13
N ASN A 123 -6.91 -4.63 -0.75
CA ASN A 123 -6.57 -6.03 -0.99
C ASN A 123 -5.16 -6.20 -1.57
N TRP A 124 -4.72 -5.27 -2.42
CA TRP A 124 -3.35 -5.29 -2.93
C TRP A 124 -2.33 -5.06 -1.80
N LEU A 125 -2.57 -4.07 -0.93
CA LEU A 125 -1.70 -3.81 0.23
C LEU A 125 -1.63 -5.01 1.18
N LEU A 126 -2.77 -5.64 1.48
CA LEU A 126 -2.80 -6.85 2.30
C LEU A 126 -2.01 -7.98 1.62
N SER A 127 -2.16 -8.19 0.31
CA SER A 127 -1.38 -9.23 -0.38
C SER A 127 0.14 -8.98 -0.38
N ALA A 128 0.56 -7.71 -0.27
CA ALA A 128 1.97 -7.34 -0.28
C ALA A 128 2.61 -7.43 1.12
N TYR A 129 1.84 -7.22 2.18
CA TYR A 129 2.39 -7.00 3.52
C TYR A 129 1.79 -7.89 4.63
N ASP A 130 0.58 -8.43 4.45
CA ASP A 130 -0.09 -9.28 5.45
C ASP A 130 0.14 -10.77 5.16
N ASN A 131 1.39 -11.20 5.29
CA ASN A 131 1.79 -12.58 4.96
C ASN A 131 1.22 -13.63 5.92
N VAL A 132 0.71 -13.20 7.09
CA VAL A 132 0.18 -14.05 8.15
C VAL A 132 -1.35 -13.99 8.25
N ASP A 133 -2.01 -13.22 7.38
CA ASP A 133 -3.47 -13.05 7.31
C ASP A 133 -4.08 -12.56 8.64
N GLU A 134 -3.39 -11.64 9.31
CA GLU A 134 -3.82 -11.07 10.59
C GLU A 134 -4.75 -9.85 10.43
N GLY A 135 -4.92 -9.34 9.20
CA GLY A 135 -5.79 -8.21 8.89
C GLY A 135 -5.27 -6.87 9.42
N LYS A 136 -3.95 -6.70 9.49
CA LYS A 136 -3.31 -5.48 9.98
C LYS A 136 -1.96 -5.23 9.32
N LEU A 137 -1.63 -3.95 9.12
CA LEU A 137 -0.37 -3.53 8.50
C LEU A 137 0.33 -2.48 9.36
N ARG A 138 1.67 -2.44 9.35
CA ARG A 138 2.42 -1.37 10.01
C ARG A 138 2.16 -0.03 9.30
N VAL A 139 2.05 1.06 10.06
CA VAL A 139 1.92 2.43 9.51
C VAL A 139 3.01 2.70 8.47
N PHE A 140 4.25 2.28 8.77
CA PHE A 140 5.38 2.48 7.89
C PHE A 140 5.22 1.76 6.54
N SER A 141 4.79 0.49 6.54
CA SER A 141 4.50 -0.28 5.32
C SER A 141 3.52 0.44 4.41
N VAL A 142 2.43 0.97 4.99
CA VAL A 142 1.39 1.69 4.22
C VAL A 142 1.95 3.00 3.65
N LYS A 143 2.73 3.76 4.43
CA LYS A 143 3.38 4.99 3.95
C LYS A 143 4.31 4.72 2.77
N VAL A 144 5.17 3.71 2.88
CA VAL A 144 6.11 3.31 1.82
C VAL A 144 5.36 2.87 0.56
N ALA A 145 4.34 2.04 0.71
CA ALA A 145 3.56 1.53 -0.41
C ALA A 145 2.86 2.66 -1.19
N LEU A 146 2.13 3.52 -0.48
CA LEU A 146 1.37 4.60 -1.11
C LEU A 146 2.29 5.66 -1.72
N ALA A 147 3.39 6.04 -1.06
CA ALA A 147 4.37 6.97 -1.61
C ALA A 147 5.10 6.41 -2.85
N THR A 148 5.38 5.10 -2.87
CA THR A 148 6.00 4.46 -4.03
C THR A 148 5.05 4.47 -5.22
N LEU A 149 3.79 4.10 -5.00
CA LEU A 149 2.78 3.98 -6.06
C LEU A 149 2.18 5.30 -6.54
N CYS A 150 2.25 6.40 -5.78
CA CYS A 150 1.62 7.66 -6.21
C CYS A 150 2.26 8.23 -7.50
N ASN A 151 1.57 9.13 -8.19
CA ASN A 151 2.06 9.85 -9.35
C ASN A 151 2.67 11.19 -8.93
N SER A 152 3.94 11.19 -8.58
CA SER A 152 4.69 12.39 -8.19
C SER A 152 6.12 12.34 -8.72
N LYS A 153 6.77 13.50 -8.75
CA LYS A 153 8.16 13.60 -9.18
C LYS A 153 9.02 12.70 -8.28
N PRO A 154 10.03 11.99 -8.82
CA PRO A 154 10.90 11.14 -8.02
C PRO A 154 11.49 11.86 -6.80
N LEU A 155 11.94 13.11 -6.97
CA LEU A 155 12.53 13.89 -5.88
C LEU A 155 11.55 14.14 -4.71
N ASP A 156 10.28 14.44 -4.99
CA ASP A 156 9.28 14.68 -3.94
C ASP A 156 9.00 13.40 -3.13
N LYS A 157 8.95 12.26 -3.82
CA LYS A 157 8.82 10.95 -3.17
C LYS A 157 10.03 10.62 -2.32
N LEU A 158 11.24 10.86 -2.84
CA LEU A 158 12.47 10.61 -2.11
C LEU A 158 12.58 11.49 -0.86
N ARG A 159 12.21 12.77 -0.94
CA ARG A 159 12.13 13.66 0.23
C ARG A 159 11.12 13.18 1.27
N TYR A 160 9.95 12.74 0.82
CA TYR A 160 8.97 12.14 1.72
C TYR A 160 9.53 10.90 2.41
N VAL A 161 10.09 9.95 1.66
CA VAL A 161 10.71 8.75 2.23
C VAL A 161 11.84 9.11 3.19
N PHE A 162 12.73 10.02 2.80
CA PHE A 162 13.84 10.51 3.63
C PHE A 162 13.32 11.02 4.97
N SER A 163 12.27 11.84 4.97
CA SER A 163 11.64 12.32 6.22
C SER A 163 11.11 11.20 7.13
N GLN A 164 10.78 10.02 6.58
CA GLN A 164 10.35 8.87 7.37
C GLN A 164 11.51 8.04 7.94
N ILE A 165 12.70 8.15 7.36
CA ILE A 165 13.90 7.36 7.74
C ILE A 165 15.02 8.20 8.35
N SER A 166 14.83 9.51 8.46
CA SER A 166 15.75 10.37 9.18
C SER A 166 15.52 10.32 10.70
N ASP A 167 16.57 10.64 11.44
CA ASP A 167 16.54 10.89 12.88
C ASP A 167 16.01 12.30 13.21
N SER A 168 15.96 12.63 14.50
CA SER A 168 15.50 13.96 14.96
C SER A 168 16.40 15.12 14.52
N ASN A 169 17.62 14.85 14.08
CA ASN A 169 18.56 15.85 13.58
C ASN A 169 18.47 16.02 12.06
N GLY A 170 17.58 15.27 11.39
CA GLY A 170 17.43 15.28 9.94
C GLY A 170 18.44 14.38 9.21
N HIS A 171 19.24 13.59 9.92
CA HIS A 171 20.21 12.68 9.30
C HIS A 171 19.59 11.33 9.02
N LEU A 172 20.01 10.68 7.94
CA LEU A 172 19.59 9.33 7.60
C LEU A 172 19.96 8.33 8.73
N SER A 173 18.97 7.59 9.22
CA SER A 173 19.20 6.43 10.10
C SER A 173 19.37 5.16 9.26
N LEU A 174 20.52 4.49 9.39
CA LEU A 174 20.79 3.24 8.66
C LEU A 174 19.83 2.12 9.04
N ASP A 175 19.41 2.05 10.30
CA ASP A 175 18.44 1.05 10.76
C ASP A 175 17.07 1.29 10.11
N ARG A 176 16.59 2.55 10.09
CA ARG A 176 15.34 2.92 9.41
C ARG A 176 15.43 2.74 7.89
N PHE A 177 16.61 2.97 7.30
CA PHE A 177 16.85 2.69 5.89
C PHE A 177 16.81 1.18 5.58
N SER A 178 17.39 0.34 6.45
CA SER A 178 17.26 -1.12 6.36
C SER A 178 15.79 -1.55 6.39
N GLU A 179 15.01 -1.00 7.33
CA GLU A 179 13.56 -1.24 7.39
C GLU A 179 12.86 -0.77 6.11
N TYR A 180 13.18 0.42 5.61
CA TYR A 180 12.63 0.93 4.34
C TYR A 180 12.91 -0.01 3.17
N LEU A 181 14.12 -0.55 3.06
CA LEU A 181 14.46 -1.50 2.00
C LEU A 181 13.59 -2.76 2.08
N LYS A 182 13.35 -3.29 3.29
CA LYS A 182 12.43 -4.42 3.49
C LYS A 182 11.01 -4.07 3.02
N GLU A 183 10.51 -2.91 3.39
CA GLU A 183 9.17 -2.46 3.00
C GLU A 183 9.01 -2.19 1.50
N VAL A 184 9.98 -1.52 0.86
CA VAL A 184 9.87 -1.17 -0.56
C VAL A 184 10.08 -2.39 -1.47
N LEU A 185 10.93 -3.34 -1.06
CA LEU A 185 11.18 -4.59 -1.81
C LEU A 185 10.02 -5.60 -1.71
N ALA A 186 9.11 -5.44 -0.74
CA ALA A 186 7.86 -6.19 -0.71
C ALA A 186 6.99 -5.90 -1.96
N LEU A 187 7.10 -4.71 -2.57
CA LEU A 187 6.27 -4.34 -3.73
C LEU A 187 6.67 -5.10 -5.01
N PRO A 188 7.97 -5.18 -5.41
CA PRO A 188 8.43 -6.13 -6.42
C PRO A 188 8.05 -7.58 -6.09
N ALA A 189 8.19 -8.00 -4.83
CA ALA A 189 7.84 -9.36 -4.43
C ALA A 189 6.34 -9.66 -4.67
N ALA A 190 5.46 -8.71 -4.35
CA ALA A 190 4.01 -8.81 -4.56
C ALA A 190 3.60 -8.93 -6.05
N VAL A 191 4.49 -8.55 -6.98
CA VAL A 191 4.30 -8.76 -8.43
C VAL A 191 5.19 -9.87 -8.99
N TYR A 192 5.65 -10.78 -8.12
CA TYR A 192 6.44 -11.97 -8.44
C TYR A 192 7.84 -11.65 -9.03
N GLU A 193 8.45 -10.57 -8.59
CA GLU A 193 9.80 -10.14 -9.03
C GLU A 193 10.86 -10.27 -7.93
N SER A 194 10.56 -10.98 -6.83
CA SER A 194 11.51 -11.21 -5.73
C SER A 194 12.83 -11.85 -6.15
N PRO A 195 12.92 -12.75 -7.17
CA PRO A 195 14.22 -13.29 -7.58
C PRO A 195 15.16 -12.24 -8.17
N SER A 196 14.62 -11.15 -8.72
CA SER A 196 15.41 -10.05 -9.29
C SER A 196 15.72 -8.95 -8.27
N PHE A 197 14.90 -8.82 -7.23
CA PHE A 197 14.97 -7.75 -6.23
C PHE A 197 14.76 -8.35 -4.84
N SER A 198 15.80 -8.94 -4.27
CA SER A 198 15.77 -9.54 -2.94
C SER A 198 16.47 -8.65 -1.92
N TYR A 199 15.95 -8.63 -0.70
CA TYR A 199 16.63 -8.02 0.42
C TYR A 199 17.73 -8.96 0.93
N ASN A 200 18.88 -8.40 1.30
CA ASN A 200 19.90 -9.07 2.09
C ASN A 200 20.47 -8.08 3.14
N GLU A 201 20.96 -8.58 4.26
CA GLU A 201 21.43 -7.74 5.38
C GLU A 201 22.71 -6.96 5.06
N GLU A 202 23.44 -7.33 4.02
CA GLU A 202 24.62 -6.60 3.55
C GLU A 202 24.27 -5.44 2.62
N LEU A 203 23.05 -5.38 2.09
CA LEU A 203 22.64 -4.42 1.06
C LEU A 203 22.84 -2.98 1.53
N VAL A 204 22.53 -2.69 2.78
CA VAL A 204 22.77 -1.37 3.37
C VAL A 204 24.27 -1.04 3.38
N LYS A 205 25.11 -2.00 3.79
CA LYS A 205 26.57 -1.80 3.81
C LYS A 205 27.10 -1.54 2.40
N HIS A 206 26.66 -2.33 1.41
CA HIS A 206 27.06 -2.16 0.01
C HIS A 206 26.62 -0.82 -0.59
N ILE A 207 25.44 -0.30 -0.21
CA ILE A 207 24.95 1.00 -0.69
C ILE A 207 25.78 2.16 -0.14
N PHE A 208 26.23 2.06 1.11
CA PHE A 208 27.01 3.12 1.78
C PHE A 208 28.52 2.86 1.79
N ASP A 209 28.99 1.80 1.14
CA ASP A 209 30.41 1.52 1.04
C ASP A 209 31.11 2.66 0.29
N GLY A 210 32.11 3.27 0.94
CA GLY A 210 32.82 4.44 0.42
C GLY A 210 32.08 5.79 0.53
N VAL A 211 30.88 5.85 1.13
CA VAL A 211 30.13 7.11 1.35
C VAL A 211 30.34 7.60 2.78
N SER A 212 31.08 8.70 2.97
CA SER A 212 31.16 9.38 4.27
C SER A 212 29.79 9.92 4.68
N HIS A 213 29.39 9.71 5.94
CA HIS A 213 28.10 10.15 6.52
C HIS A 213 27.70 11.61 6.24
N THR A 214 28.67 12.49 5.96
CA THR A 214 28.47 13.91 5.62
C THR A 214 27.93 14.15 4.21
N PHE A 215 28.19 13.28 3.22
CA PHE A 215 27.83 13.55 1.82
C PHE A 215 26.35 13.29 1.49
N PHE A 216 25.67 12.39 2.21
CA PHE A 216 24.29 12.01 1.85
C PHE A 216 23.25 13.11 2.16
N ASN A 217 23.54 13.98 3.14
CA ASN A 217 22.70 15.12 3.48
C ASN A 217 22.70 16.22 2.40
N GLU A 218 23.67 16.23 1.47
CA GLU A 218 23.74 17.24 0.41
C GLU A 218 22.84 16.94 -0.81
N TYR A 219 22.24 15.74 -0.87
CA TYR A 219 21.45 15.28 -2.02
C TYR A 219 19.93 15.39 -1.87
N PHE A 220 19.40 15.90 -0.74
CA PHE A 220 17.95 15.99 -0.48
C PHE A 220 17.46 17.35 0.00
#